data_AF-A0A355A848-F1
#
_entry.id   AF-A0A355A848-F1
#
_cell.length_a   1.000
_cell.length_b   1.000
_cell.length_c   1.000
_cell.angle_alpha   90.00
_cell.angle_beta   90.00
_cell.angle_gamma   90.00
#
_symmetry.space_group_name_H-M   'P 1'
#
loop_
_entity.id
_entity.type
_entity.pdbx_description
1 polymer ?
#
loop_
_entity_poly.entity_id
_entity_poly.type
_entity_poly.pdbx_seq_one_letter_code
_entity_poly.pdbx_strand_id
1 'polypeptide(L)' 'MQIFDANVFFGFWSQRRLQADLSSIKDVTAKHGVTRMLLCSLRGIYADFSSGNKETIEVCRKEANMIPVATLNPH' A
#
# COMPACT_ATOMS: atom_id res chain seq x y z
N MET A 1 -13.98 18.20 4.40
CA MET A 1 -12.79 18.19 3.52
C MET A 1 -12.41 16.74 3.29
N GLN A 2 -12.15 16.33 2.05
CA GLN A 2 -11.78 14.95 1.73
C GLN A 2 -10.25 14.85 1.72
N ILE A 3 -9.66 14.03 2.61
CA ILE A 3 -8.20 13.79 2.62
C ILE A 3 -7.93 12.54 1.80
N PHE A 4 -6.93 12.64 0.92
CA PHE A 4 -6.47 11.58 0.04
C PHE A 4 -4.98 11.37 0.26
N ASP A 5 -4.57 10.15 0.60
CA ASP A 5 -3.15 9.81 0.77
C ASP A 5 -2.61 9.21 -0.53
N ALA A 6 -1.60 9.84 -1.12
CA ALA A 6 -1.02 9.42 -2.38
C ALA A 6 0.14 8.41 -2.23
N ASN A 7 0.60 8.10 -1.01
CA ASN A 7 1.81 7.31 -0.78
C ASN A 7 1.67 6.36 0.42
N VAL A 8 0.76 5.39 0.33
CA VAL A 8 0.60 4.36 1.36
C VAL A 8 1.30 3.07 0.94
N PHE A 9 2.10 2.53 1.84
CA PHE A 9 2.86 1.31 1.61
C PHE A 9 2.52 0.24 2.65
N PHE A 10 2.45 -1.02 2.21
CA PHE A 10 2.19 -2.16 3.10
C PHE A 10 3.19 -3.30 2.86
N GLY A 11 3.30 -4.19 3.85
CA GLY A 11 4.22 -5.32 3.82
C GLY A 11 5.54 -5.05 4.56
N PHE A 12 6.56 -5.85 4.26
CA PHE A 12 7.83 -5.79 4.98
C PHE A 12 8.80 -4.78 4.37
N TRP A 13 9.26 -3.83 5.19
CA TRP A 13 10.31 -2.87 4.83
C TRP A 13 11.68 -3.40 5.27
N SER A 14 12.43 -3.96 4.32
CA SER A 14 13.73 -4.59 4.55
C SER A 14 14.75 -3.66 5.22
N GLN A 15 14.87 -2.41 4.76
CA GLN A 15 15.85 -1.44 5.28
C GLN A 15 15.59 -1.04 6.73
N ARG A 16 14.33 -0.97 7.16
CA ARG A 16 13.94 -0.60 8.54
C ARG A 16 13.62 -1.80 9.43
N ARG A 17 13.62 -3.02 8.87
CA ARG A 17 13.14 -4.24 9.51
C ARG A 17 11.76 -4.04 10.18
N LEU A 18 10.89 -3.33 9.47
CA LEU A 18 9.57 -2.93 9.97
C LEU A 18 8.48 -3.61 9.14
N GLN A 19 7.48 -4.14 9.81
CA GLN A 19 6.29 -4.67 9.18
C GLN A 19 5.20 -3.57 9.16
N ALA A 20 4.73 -3.22 7.96
CA ALA A 20 3.62 -2.30 7.76
C ALA A 20 2.33 -3.10 7.52
N ASP A 21 1.62 -3.39 8.60
CA ASP A 21 0.39 -4.18 8.55
C ASP A 21 -0.80 -3.38 8.04
N LEU A 22 -1.63 -4.02 7.23
CA LEU A 22 -2.82 -3.39 6.65
C LEU A 22 -3.82 -2.90 7.71
N SER A 23 -3.94 -3.61 8.83
CA SER A 23 -4.78 -3.17 9.95
C SER A 23 -4.29 -1.83 10.52
N SER A 24 -2.99 -1.73 10.82
CA SER A 24 -2.40 -0.49 11.33
C SER A 24 -2.52 0.67 10.36
N ILE A 25 -2.38 0.40 9.05
CA ILE A 25 -2.62 1.41 8.00
C ILE A 25 -4.06 1.92 8.05
N LYS A 26 -5.05 1.02 8.13
CA LYS A 26 -6.47 1.38 8.22
C LYS A 26 -6.75 2.21 9.48
N ASP A 27 -6.21 1.81 10.62
CA ASP A 27 -6.42 2.52 11.90
C ASP A 27 -5.83 3.94 11.83
N VAL A 28 -4.60 4.08 11.34
CA VAL A 28 -3.91 5.38 11.23
C VAL A 28 -4.61 6.30 10.22
N THR A 29 -4.98 5.77 9.05
CA THR A 29 -5.66 6.56 8.02
C THR A 29 -7.04 7.01 8.47
N ALA A 30 -7.82 6.13 9.11
CA ALA A 30 -9.12 6.47 9.70
C ALA A 30 -8.99 7.55 10.79
N LYS A 31 -8.01 7.42 11.69
CA LYS A 31 -7.76 8.39 12.77
C LYS A 31 -7.48 9.80 12.24
N HIS A 32 -6.85 9.93 11.07
CA HIS A 32 -6.50 11.21 10.46
C HIS A 32 -7.51 11.68 9.40
N GLY A 33 -8.63 10.98 9.23
CA GLY A 33 -9.68 11.36 8.27
C GLY A 33 -9.30 11.15 6.80
N VAL A 34 -8.34 10.26 6.51
CA VAL A 34 -8.00 9.86 5.14
C VAL A 34 -9.14 8.99 4.61
N THR A 35 -9.76 9.45 3.52
CA THR A 35 -10.97 8.82 2.95
C THR A 35 -10.67 7.89 1.79
N ARG A 36 -9.52 8.08 1.13
CA ARG A 36 -9.03 7.28 0.01
C ARG A 36 -7.51 7.29 0.01
N MET A 37 -6.91 6.20 -0.48
CA MET A 37 -5.46 6.06 -0.52
C MET A 37 -4.98 5.32 -1.77
N LEU A 38 -3.83 5.75 -2.27
CA LEU A 38 -3.03 4.99 -3.24
C LEU A 38 -2.14 4.02 -2.48
N LEU A 39 -2.28 2.74 -2.78
CA LEU A 39 -1.60 1.66 -2.08
C LEU A 39 -0.57 0.99 -2.98
N CYS A 40 0.63 0.76 -2.45
CA CYS A 40 1.70 0.02 -3.11
C CYS A 40 2.34 -0.99 -2.14
N SER A 41 2.70 -2.16 -2.65
CA SER A 41 3.42 -3.18 -1.89
C SER A 41 4.91 -2.84 -1.72
N LEU A 42 5.43 -3.00 -0.50
CA LEU A 42 6.87 -2.96 -0.24
C LEU A 42 7.62 -4.16 -0.85
N ARG A 43 6.96 -5.31 -1.05
CA ARG A 43 7.52 -6.43 -1.83
C ARG A 43 7.74 -6.01 -3.28
N GLY A 44 6.80 -5.25 -3.85
CA GLY A 44 6.92 -4.71 -5.20
C GLY A 44 8.14 -3.81 -5.37
N ILE A 45 8.39 -2.98 -4.37
CA ILE A 45 9.50 -2.02 -4.35
C ILE A 45 10.86 -2.71 -4.13
N TYR A 46 10.94 -3.65 -3.18
CA TYR A 46 12.22 -4.16 -2.70
C TYR A 46 12.60 -5.58 -3.13
N ALA A 47 11.67 -6.38 -3.66
CA ALA A 47 11.92 -7.78 -3.96
C ALA A 47 11.54 -8.16 -5.40
N ASP A 48 10.25 -8.03 -5.75
CA ASP A 48 9.74 -8.42 -7.06
C ASP A 48 8.48 -7.64 -7.41
N PHE A 49 8.55 -6.82 -8.45
CA PHE A 49 7.47 -5.94 -8.88
C PHE A 49 6.23 -6.73 -9.31
N SER A 50 6.39 -7.91 -9.90
CA SER A 50 5.28 -8.74 -10.40
C SER A 50 4.41 -9.27 -9.25
N SER A 51 5.02 -9.95 -8.27
CA SER A 51 4.33 -10.44 -7.09
C SER A 51 3.82 -9.30 -6.20
N GLY A 52 4.57 -8.20 -6.07
CA GLY A 52 4.13 -6.99 -5.37
C GLY A 52 2.88 -6.34 -5.98
N ASN A 53 2.81 -6.26 -7.31
CA ASN A 53 1.63 -5.75 -8.00
C ASN A 53 0.43 -6.67 -7.80
N LYS A 54 0.65 -7.99 -7.85
CA LYS A 54 -0.39 -8.99 -7.64
C LYS A 54 -1.03 -8.85 -6.24
N GLU A 55 -0.21 -8.78 -5.18
CA GLU A 55 -0.75 -8.63 -3.82
C GLU A 55 -1.41 -7.26 -3.62
N THR A 56 -0.90 -6.20 -4.26
CA THR A 56 -1.51 -4.86 -4.20
C THR A 56 -2.92 -4.88 -4.77
N ILE A 57 -3.12 -5.51 -5.92
CA ILE A 57 -4.44 -5.69 -6.54
C ILE A 57 -5.35 -6.53 -5.65
N GLU A 58 -4.86 -7.65 -5.11
CA GLU A 58 -5.64 -8.53 -4.23
C GLU A 58 -6.12 -7.83 -2.96
N VAL A 59 -5.30 -6.95 -2.37
CA VAL A 59 -5.67 -6.13 -1.22
C VAL A 59 -6.70 -5.07 -1.62
N CYS A 60 -6.43 -4.29 -2.67
CA CYS A 60 -7.32 -3.20 -3.07
C CYS A 60 -8.70 -3.69 -3.54
N ARG A 61 -8.80 -4.90 -4.09
CA ARG A 61 -10.10 -5.51 -4.45
C ARG A 61 -11.04 -5.70 -3.26
N LYS A 62 -10.51 -5.78 -2.04
CA LYS A 62 -11.29 -6.01 -0.82
C LYS A 62 -11.82 -4.71 -0.22
N GLU A 63 -11.32 -3.55 -0.64
CA GLU A 63 -11.53 -2.27 0.04
C GLU A 63 -11.74 -1.14 -0.96
N ALA A 64 -12.95 -0.57 -1.01
CA ALA A 64 -13.31 0.46 -2.00
C ALA A 64 -12.56 1.80 -1.84
N ASN A 65 -11.94 2.04 -0.69
CA ASN A 65 -11.13 3.23 -0.42
C ASN A 65 -9.64 3.05 -0.76
N MET A 66 -9.22 1.86 -1.21
CA MET A 66 -7.84 1.57 -1.60
C MET A 66 -7.74 1.46 -3.13
N ILE A 67 -6.84 2.23 -3.71
CA ILE A 67 -6.61 2.26 -5.15
C ILE A 67 -5.21 1.67 -5.41
N PRO A 68 -5.10 0.63 -6.24
CA PRO A 68 -3.82 -0.03 -6.47
C PRO A 68 -2.91 0.85 -7.33
N VAL A 69 -1.64 0.96 -6.93
CA VAL A 69 -0.56 1.55 -7.75
C VAL A 69 0.43 0.46 -8.12
N ALA A 70 0.72 0.33 -9.41
CA ALA A 70 1.71 -0.62 -9.90
C ALA A 70 3.14 -0.10 -9.67
N THR A 71 4.00 -0.96 -9.16
CA THR A 71 5.45 -0.80 -9.27
C THR A 71 5.90 -1.30 -10.64
N LEU A 72 6.69 -0.50 -11.35
CA LEU A 72 7.29 -0.88 -12.64
C LEU A 72 8.80 -1.00 -12.46
N ASN A 73 9.39 -2.08 -12.99
CA ASN A 73 10.82 -2.17 -13.19
C ASN A 73 11.12 -1.82 -14.65
N PRO A 74 11.85 -0.72 -14.95
CA PRO A 74 12.19 -0.31 -16.31
C PRO A 74 13.37 -1.09 -16.92
N HIS A 75 13.94 -2.06 -16.20
CA HIS A 75 15.09 -2.87 -16.61
C HIS A 75 14.75 -4.35 -16.75
#